data_AF-A0A810NW57-F1
#
_entry.id   AF-A0A810NW57-F1
#
_cell.length_a   1.000
_cell.length_b   1.000
_cell.length_c   1.000
_cell.angle_alpha   90.00
_cell.angle_beta   90.00
_cell.angle_gamma   90.00
#
_symmetry.space_group_name_H-M   'P 1'
#
loop_
_entity.id
_entity.type
_entity.pdbx_description
1 polymer ?
#
loop_
_entity_poly.entity_id
_entity_poly.type
_entity_poly.pdbx_seq_one_letter_code
_entity_poly.pdbx_strand_id
1 'polypeptide(L)'
;MAIVCPMPRRLVRKQVLTAAACWLLGAALFAVAEPLWQAAGFFVFLLVPLTAVLIYWLVAERMRARRPAGFSVTADSFTNRPWRPIAAMFLTSGHLAGPKLIALLAASGPLDAVLSLFEAAMLSMLWVIGAVVAPRLVLSPAGLDCRGVGFPAASWDGIVDAELVVDGPRASRGVRLTLIGPYGRKRTETIPRGFDLDYPFLTAAIRHYIAHPEHRAAIGTDAELLRLISVTADQHDREVEVTGPGA
;
A
#
# COMPACT_ATOMS: atom_id res chain seq x y z
N MET A 1 8.33 -16.31 -21.95
CA MET A 1 7.34 -15.43 -22.62
C MET A 1 6.58 -14.68 -21.53
N ALA A 2 7.01 -13.46 -21.20
CA ALA A 2 6.46 -12.69 -20.09
C ALA A 2 5.19 -11.96 -20.55
N ILE A 3 4.04 -12.38 -20.05
CA ILE A 3 2.76 -11.71 -20.27
C ILE A 3 2.75 -10.46 -19.40
N VAL A 4 3.11 -9.31 -19.99
CA VAL A 4 2.92 -8.00 -19.37
C VAL A 4 1.42 -7.77 -19.31
N CYS A 5 0.82 -8.09 -18.18
CA CYS A 5 -0.61 -7.87 -17.97
C CYS A 5 -0.85 -6.36 -17.85
N PRO A 6 -1.58 -5.73 -18.79
CA PRO A 6 -1.79 -4.29 -18.78
C PRO A 6 -2.58 -3.90 -17.53
N MET A 7 -2.12 -2.84 -16.84
CA MET A 7 -2.90 -2.26 -15.74
C MET A 7 -4.36 -2.04 -16.20
N PRO A 8 -5.37 -2.32 -15.35
CA PRO A 8 -6.75 -2.06 -15.69
C PRO A 8 -6.94 -0.54 -15.88
N ARG A 9 -7.07 -0.13 -17.15
CA ARG A 9 -7.17 1.28 -17.60
C ARG A 9 -8.20 2.09 -16.83
N ARG A 10 -9.24 1.45 -16.27
CA ARG A 10 -10.28 2.09 -15.46
C ARG A 10 -9.77 2.65 -14.13
N LEU A 11 -8.78 2.03 -13.49
CA LEU A 11 -8.27 2.48 -12.20
C LEU A 11 -7.33 3.68 -12.35
N VAL A 12 -6.45 3.64 -13.35
CA VAL A 12 -5.58 4.76 -13.72
C VAL A 12 -6.43 5.98 -14.11
N ARG A 13 -7.51 5.77 -14.89
CA ARG A 13 -8.41 6.84 -15.29
C ARG A 13 -9.12 7.51 -14.11
N LYS A 14 -9.54 6.75 -13.08
CA LYS A 14 -10.15 7.32 -11.87
C LYS A 14 -9.14 8.15 -11.07
N GLN A 15 -7.92 7.65 -10.86
CA GLN A 15 -6.89 8.38 -10.12
C GLN A 15 -6.46 9.66 -10.84
N VAL A 16 -6.32 9.61 -12.18
CA VAL A 16 -6.03 10.78 -13.01
C VAL A 16 -7.16 11.80 -12.96
N LEU A 17 -8.43 11.37 -13.01
CA LEU A 17 -9.58 12.27 -12.89
C LEU A 17 -9.68 12.92 -11.51
N THR A 18 -9.42 12.18 -10.42
CA THR A 18 -9.42 12.74 -9.07
C THR A 18 -8.28 13.74 -8.88
N ALA A 19 -7.07 13.43 -9.36
CA ALA A 19 -5.94 14.36 -9.32
C ALA A 19 -6.23 15.62 -10.14
N ALA A 20 -6.77 15.49 -11.35
CA ALA A 20 -7.15 16.60 -12.21
C ALA A 20 -8.26 17.47 -11.59
N ALA A 21 -9.28 16.86 -10.97
CA ALA A 21 -10.35 17.57 -10.29
C ALA A 21 -9.83 18.36 -9.07
N CYS A 22 -8.95 17.75 -8.25
CA CYS A 22 -8.31 18.44 -7.14
C CYS A 22 -7.43 19.62 -7.62
N TRP A 23 -6.74 19.45 -8.75
CA TRP A 23 -5.91 20.50 -9.33
C TRP A 23 -6.73 21.67 -9.88
N LEU A 24 -7.82 21.37 -10.60
CA LEU A 24 -8.76 22.39 -11.11
C LEU A 24 -9.49 23.12 -9.99
N LEU A 25 -9.86 22.41 -8.91
CA LEU A 25 -10.47 23.03 -7.73
C LEU A 25 -9.48 23.97 -7.02
N GLY A 26 -8.22 23.54 -6.87
CA GLY A 26 -7.15 24.37 -6.32
C GLY A 26 -6.88 25.62 -7.16
N ALA A 27 -6.83 25.47 -8.50
CA ALA A 27 -6.62 26.59 -9.43
C ALA A 27 -7.82 27.55 -9.47
N ALA A 28 -9.05 27.04 -9.43
CA ALA A 28 -10.26 27.87 -9.40
C ALA A 28 -10.39 28.66 -8.10
N LEU A 29 -10.08 28.05 -6.95
CA LEU A 29 -10.05 28.73 -5.65
C LEU A 29 -8.95 29.80 -5.60
N PHE A 30 -7.83 29.59 -6.31
CA PHE A 30 -6.75 30.56 -6.45
C PHE A 30 -7.16 31.77 -7.30
N ALA A 31 -7.87 31.54 -8.41
CA ALA A 31 -8.29 32.60 -9.34
C ALA A 31 -9.36 33.56 -8.79
N VAL A 32 -10.16 33.13 -7.82
CA VAL A 32 -11.27 33.94 -7.26
C VAL A 32 -10.81 34.86 -6.11
N ALA A 33 -9.57 34.71 -5.63
CA ALA A 33 -9.17 35.28 -4.34
C ALA A 33 -8.29 36.55 -4.41
N GLU A 34 -8.09 37.18 -5.57
CA GLU A 34 -7.09 38.28 -5.73
C GLU A 34 -7.14 39.43 -4.69
N PRO A 35 -8.29 39.97 -4.22
CA PRO A 35 -8.26 41.11 -3.29
C PRO A 35 -8.28 40.76 -1.79
N LEU A 36 -8.46 39.49 -1.38
CA LEU A 36 -8.51 39.08 0.03
C LEU A 36 -7.20 38.46 0.56
N TRP A 37 -6.16 38.39 -0.27
CA TRP A 37 -4.96 37.59 -0.02
C TRP A 37 -3.95 38.16 1.00
N GLN A 38 -4.02 39.45 1.34
CA GLN A 38 -2.96 40.06 2.16
C GLN A 38 -2.96 39.67 3.64
N ALA A 39 -4.05 39.07 4.16
CA ALA A 39 -4.07 38.56 5.54
C ALA A 39 -4.84 37.24 5.69
N ALA A 40 -5.96 37.06 4.97
CA ALA A 40 -6.79 35.86 5.04
C ALA A 40 -6.36 34.75 4.06
N GLY A 41 -5.72 35.13 2.94
CA GLY A 41 -5.32 34.19 1.88
C GLY A 41 -4.33 33.13 2.34
N PHE A 42 -3.35 33.50 3.18
CA PHE A 42 -2.37 32.55 3.72
C PHE A 42 -3.00 31.50 4.63
N PHE A 43 -3.93 31.92 5.51
CA PHE A 43 -4.63 30.99 6.40
C PHE A 43 -5.52 30.02 5.62
N VAL A 44 -6.29 30.49 4.63
CA VAL A 44 -7.11 29.62 3.78
C VAL A 44 -6.23 28.68 2.94
N PHE A 45 -5.12 29.19 2.41
CA PHE A 45 -4.16 28.41 1.64
C PHE A 45 -3.49 27.30 2.46
N LEU A 46 -3.27 27.50 3.76
CA LEU A 46 -2.78 26.44 4.66
C LEU A 46 -3.90 25.53 5.18
N LEU A 47 -5.09 26.08 5.46
CA LEU A 47 -6.21 25.30 6.02
C LEU A 47 -6.75 24.29 5.01
N VAL A 48 -6.82 24.62 3.72
CA VAL A 48 -7.35 23.71 2.69
C VAL A 48 -6.52 22.42 2.56
N PRO A 49 -5.18 22.45 2.39
CA PRO A 49 -4.38 21.23 2.38
C PRO A 49 -4.36 20.55 3.75
N LEU A 50 -4.36 21.30 4.86
CA LEU A 50 -4.40 20.70 6.20
C LEU A 50 -5.70 19.93 6.45
N THR A 51 -6.85 20.51 6.08
CA THR A 51 -8.16 19.86 6.19
C THR A 51 -8.29 18.70 5.22
N ALA A 52 -7.77 18.81 4.00
CA ALA A 52 -7.70 17.69 3.06
C ALA A 52 -6.84 16.54 3.59
N VAL A 53 -5.70 16.84 4.23
CA VAL A 53 -4.84 15.85 4.90
C VAL A 53 -5.55 15.24 6.10
N LEU A 54 -6.24 16.02 6.93
CA LEU A 54 -6.98 15.53 8.08
C LEU A 54 -8.15 14.62 7.66
N ILE A 55 -8.95 15.04 6.67
CA ILE A 55 -10.04 14.23 6.11
C ILE A 55 -9.48 12.95 5.51
N TYR A 56 -8.39 13.04 4.73
CA TYR A 56 -7.74 11.86 4.18
C TYR A 56 -7.23 10.94 5.29
N TRP A 57 -6.58 11.48 6.32
CA TRP A 57 -6.06 10.71 7.46
C TRP A 57 -7.19 9.99 8.19
N LEU A 58 -8.30 10.68 8.51
CA LEU A 58 -9.48 10.09 9.14
C LEU A 58 -10.13 9.00 8.28
N VAL A 59 -10.27 9.23 6.97
CA VAL A 59 -10.80 8.24 6.03
C VAL A 59 -9.85 7.03 5.94
N ALA A 60 -8.54 7.28 5.85
CA ALA A 60 -7.54 6.23 5.76
C ALA A 60 -7.47 5.39 7.04
N GLU A 61 -7.58 6.01 8.21
CA GLU A 61 -7.59 5.35 9.51
C GLU A 61 -8.87 4.54 9.74
N ARG A 62 -10.02 5.08 9.34
CA ARG A 62 -11.28 4.34 9.33
C ARG A 62 -11.25 3.16 8.35
N MET A 63 -10.56 3.31 7.22
CA MET A 63 -10.35 2.23 6.25
C MET A 63 -9.33 1.19 6.74
N ARG A 64 -8.32 1.59 7.52
CA ARG A 64 -7.39 0.68 8.22
C ARG A 64 -8.12 -0.18 9.24
N ALA A 65 -8.96 0.44 10.07
CA ALA A 65 -9.79 -0.28 11.05
C ALA A 65 -10.77 -1.28 10.41
N ARG A 66 -11.09 -1.12 9.12
CA ARG A 66 -11.96 -2.01 8.34
C ARG A 66 -11.20 -3.06 7.52
N ARG A 67 -9.87 -3.13 7.62
CA ARG A 67 -9.05 -4.12 6.89
C ARG A 67 -8.38 -5.06 7.89
N PRO A 68 -9.00 -6.22 8.17
CA PRO A 68 -8.57 -7.06 9.29
C PRO A 68 -7.17 -7.69 9.14
N ALA A 69 -6.50 -7.55 7.98
CA ALA A 69 -5.24 -8.28 7.71
C ALA A 69 -4.25 -7.61 6.73
N GLY A 70 -4.45 -6.34 6.36
CA GLY A 70 -3.58 -5.64 5.39
C GLY A 70 -3.75 -6.04 3.91
N PHE A 71 -4.60 -7.03 3.61
CA PHE A 71 -4.97 -7.40 2.24
C PHE A 71 -6.16 -6.60 1.70
N SER A 72 -6.18 -6.38 0.39
CA SER A 72 -7.31 -5.87 -0.36
C SER A 72 -7.71 -6.86 -1.44
N VAL A 73 -9.02 -7.05 -1.61
CA VAL A 73 -9.59 -7.91 -2.64
C VAL A 73 -9.49 -7.22 -4.00
N THR A 74 -8.96 -7.96 -4.97
CA THR A 74 -8.98 -7.63 -6.40
C THR A 74 -9.58 -8.82 -7.15
N ALA A 75 -10.12 -8.58 -8.35
CA ALA A 75 -10.96 -9.54 -9.08
C ALA A 75 -10.44 -11.00 -9.06
N ASP A 76 -9.12 -11.20 -9.09
CA ASP A 76 -8.50 -12.52 -9.14
C ASP A 76 -7.41 -12.75 -8.06
N SER A 77 -7.28 -11.87 -7.06
CA SER A 77 -6.23 -12.00 -6.04
C SER A 77 -6.46 -11.18 -4.78
N PHE A 78 -5.78 -11.55 -3.69
CA PHE A 78 -5.58 -10.67 -2.54
C PHE A 78 -4.23 -9.97 -2.68
N THR A 79 -4.25 -8.63 -2.59
CA THR A 79 -3.02 -7.84 -2.69
C THR A 79 -2.89 -6.87 -1.52
N ASN A 80 -1.70 -6.81 -0.93
CA ASN A 80 -1.38 -5.79 0.05
C ASN A 80 -0.91 -4.53 -0.69
N ARG A 81 -1.85 -3.71 -1.14
CA ARG A 81 -1.43 -2.41 -1.65
C ARG A 81 -0.88 -1.60 -0.48
N PRO A 82 0.36 -1.10 -0.56
CA PRO A 82 0.83 -0.12 0.41
C PRO A 82 -0.16 1.04 0.36
N TRP A 83 -0.95 1.16 1.44
CA TRP A 83 -1.93 2.23 1.62
C TRP A 83 -1.25 3.57 1.92
N ARG A 84 0.09 3.61 1.89
CA ARG A 84 0.83 4.85 1.75
C ARG A 84 0.67 5.35 0.31
N PRO A 85 -0.42 6.05 -0.02
CA PRO A 85 -0.21 7.13 -0.96
C PRO A 85 -0.92 8.40 -0.51
N ILE A 86 -0.67 9.48 -1.24
CA ILE A 86 -1.43 10.72 -1.24
C ILE A 86 -1.19 11.67 -0.06
N ALA A 87 -1.37 11.31 1.22
CA ALA A 87 -1.17 12.29 2.30
C ALA A 87 0.29 12.75 2.41
N ALA A 88 1.26 11.84 2.33
CA ALA A 88 2.67 12.20 2.30
C ALA A 88 3.02 13.01 1.03
N MET A 89 2.33 12.77 -0.10
CA MET A 89 2.47 13.58 -1.31
C MET A 89 1.90 14.98 -1.11
N PHE A 90 0.73 15.13 -0.50
CA PHE A 90 0.15 16.45 -0.22
C PHE A 90 0.96 17.21 0.82
N LEU A 91 1.47 16.53 1.85
CA LEU A 91 2.33 17.12 2.85
C LEU A 91 3.67 17.53 2.25
N THR A 92 4.37 16.65 1.52
CA THR A 92 5.64 17.03 0.88
C THR A 92 5.42 18.10 -0.20
N SER A 93 4.43 17.94 -1.08
CA SER A 93 4.12 18.95 -2.11
C SER A 93 3.73 20.28 -1.49
N GLY A 94 2.92 20.30 -0.43
CA GLY A 94 2.57 21.52 0.30
C GLY A 94 3.74 22.14 1.05
N HIS A 95 4.61 21.32 1.66
CA HIS A 95 5.77 21.79 2.42
C HIS A 95 6.91 22.28 1.51
N LEU A 96 7.04 21.73 0.31
CA LEU A 96 7.98 22.14 -0.73
C LEU A 96 7.44 23.33 -1.55
N ALA A 97 6.13 23.39 -1.77
CA ALA A 97 5.50 24.51 -2.45
C ALA A 97 5.36 25.73 -1.53
N GLY A 98 5.20 25.58 -0.22
CA GLY A 98 4.97 26.67 0.72
C GLY A 98 6.06 27.76 0.71
N PRO A 99 7.33 27.42 0.98
CA PRO A 99 8.44 28.38 0.91
C PRO A 99 8.63 28.96 -0.50
N LYS A 100 8.32 28.17 -1.54
CA LYS A 100 8.48 28.57 -2.94
C LYS A 100 7.36 29.47 -3.45
N LEU A 101 6.15 29.35 -2.90
CA LEU A 101 5.03 30.28 -3.09
C LEU A 101 5.29 31.59 -2.35
N ILE A 102 5.85 31.53 -1.14
CA ILE A 102 6.33 32.72 -0.43
C ILE A 102 7.44 33.40 -1.24
N ALA A 103 8.38 32.66 -1.84
CA ALA A 103 9.39 33.21 -2.74
C ALA A 103 8.79 33.82 -4.02
N LEU A 104 7.78 33.18 -4.63
CA LEU A 104 6.99 33.71 -5.75
C LEU A 104 6.30 35.05 -5.39
N LEU A 105 5.87 35.18 -4.14
CA LEU A 105 5.26 36.39 -3.58
C LEU A 105 6.31 37.42 -3.11
N ALA A 106 7.56 37.01 -2.86
CA ALA A 106 8.60 37.83 -2.24
C ALA A 106 9.74 38.28 -3.18
N ALA A 107 10.05 37.59 -4.30
CA ALA A 107 11.10 38.03 -5.23
C ALA A 107 11.10 37.38 -6.65
N SER A 108 11.53 38.19 -7.63
CA SER A 108 12.50 37.94 -8.73
C SER A 108 12.16 37.33 -10.11
N GLY A 109 10.89 37.06 -10.46
CA GLY A 109 10.46 36.90 -11.87
C GLY A 109 10.09 35.47 -12.32
N PRO A 110 9.63 35.30 -13.59
CA PRO A 110 8.92 34.10 -14.05
C PRO A 110 9.74 32.81 -14.01
N LEU A 111 11.08 32.90 -14.03
CA LEU A 111 11.97 31.75 -14.01
C LEU A 111 11.94 31.02 -12.66
N ASP A 112 11.86 31.74 -11.54
CA ASP A 112 11.85 31.16 -10.19
C ASP A 112 10.53 30.42 -9.90
N ALA A 113 9.43 30.92 -10.47
CA ALA A 113 8.13 30.26 -10.44
C ALA A 113 8.14 28.93 -11.21
N VAL A 114 8.73 28.91 -12.40
CA VAL A 114 8.83 27.70 -13.24
C VAL A 114 9.68 26.63 -12.58
N LEU A 115 10.86 26.99 -12.03
CA LEU A 115 11.73 26.05 -11.32
C LEU A 115 11.04 25.46 -10.08
N SER A 116 10.24 26.27 -9.39
CA SER A 116 9.49 25.85 -8.21
C SER A 116 8.39 24.84 -8.52
N LEU A 117 7.61 25.10 -9.57
CA LEU A 117 6.58 24.18 -10.05
C LEU A 117 7.20 22.88 -10.59
N PHE A 118 8.31 22.97 -11.31
CA PHE A 118 9.04 21.80 -11.81
C PHE A 118 9.51 20.88 -10.69
N GLU A 119 10.11 21.43 -9.62
CA GLU A 119 10.57 20.64 -8.48
C GLU A 119 9.41 19.96 -7.74
N ALA A 120 8.32 20.69 -7.50
CA ALA A 120 7.12 20.12 -6.87
C ALA A 120 6.51 19.00 -7.73
N ALA A 121 6.47 19.17 -9.06
CA ALA A 121 6.00 18.15 -9.98
C ALA A 121 6.91 16.92 -9.99
N MET A 122 8.24 17.11 -9.99
CA MET A 122 9.22 16.02 -9.95
C MET A 122 9.11 15.21 -8.66
N LEU A 123 9.02 15.87 -7.49
CA LEU A 123 8.88 15.20 -6.20
C LEU A 123 7.54 14.47 -6.09
N SER A 124 6.45 15.07 -6.58
CA SER A 124 5.15 14.42 -6.69
C SER A 124 5.23 13.15 -7.56
N MET A 125 5.89 13.23 -8.71
CA MET A 125 6.07 12.11 -9.63
C MET A 125 6.92 10.98 -9.01
N LEU A 126 8.01 11.31 -8.30
CA LEU A 126 8.83 10.33 -7.58
C LEU A 126 8.03 9.56 -6.53
N TRP A 127 7.12 10.22 -5.83
CA TRP A 127 6.22 9.55 -4.89
C TRP A 127 5.16 8.67 -5.58
N VAL A 128 4.60 9.08 -6.74
CA VAL A 128 3.70 8.22 -7.54
C VAL A 128 4.46 6.96 -7.95
N ILE A 129 5.67 7.15 -8.50
CA ILE A 129 6.54 6.05 -8.94
C ILE A 129 6.86 5.15 -7.75
N GLY A 130 7.23 5.73 -6.60
CA GLY A 130 7.48 4.98 -5.37
C GLY A 130 6.29 4.10 -4.97
N ALA A 131 5.05 4.61 -5.01
CA ALA A 131 3.85 3.83 -4.68
C ALA A 131 3.49 2.76 -5.75
N VAL A 132 3.82 3.02 -7.01
CA VAL A 132 3.61 2.07 -8.12
C VAL A 132 4.64 0.93 -8.08
N VAL A 133 5.90 1.26 -7.78
CA VAL A 133 7.03 0.33 -7.70
C VAL A 133 7.11 -0.36 -6.32
N ALA A 134 6.38 0.16 -5.33
CA ALA A 134 6.40 -0.37 -3.98
C ALA A 134 6.09 -1.88 -3.99
N PRO A 135 6.80 -2.66 -3.15
CA PRO A 135 6.63 -4.10 -3.08
C PRO A 135 5.18 -4.50 -2.85
N ARG A 136 4.70 -5.52 -3.58
CA ARG A 136 3.37 -6.09 -3.38
C ARG A 136 3.43 -7.60 -3.31
N LEU A 137 2.86 -8.13 -2.24
CA LEU A 137 2.49 -9.51 -2.08
C LEU A 137 1.10 -9.72 -2.70
N VAL A 138 1.01 -10.70 -3.57
CA VAL A 138 -0.20 -11.10 -4.28
C VAL A 138 -0.44 -12.58 -4.01
N LEU A 139 -1.55 -12.89 -3.36
CA LEU A 139 -2.08 -14.24 -3.23
C LEU A 139 -3.08 -14.43 -4.38
N SER A 140 -2.84 -15.41 -5.23
CA SER A 140 -3.70 -15.72 -6.38
C SER A 140 -4.04 -17.21 -6.38
N PRO A 141 -5.04 -17.65 -7.15
CA PRO A 141 -5.30 -19.08 -7.33
C PRO A 141 -4.09 -19.89 -7.81
N ALA A 142 -3.16 -19.25 -8.54
CA ALA A 142 -1.95 -19.89 -9.05
C ALA A 142 -0.83 -20.03 -8.00
N GLY A 143 -0.83 -19.19 -6.96
CA GLY A 143 0.26 -19.15 -5.98
C GLY A 143 0.48 -17.77 -5.38
N LEU A 144 1.68 -17.62 -4.83
CA LEU A 144 2.19 -16.42 -4.19
C LEU A 144 3.16 -15.68 -5.13
N ASP A 145 2.93 -14.38 -5.33
CA ASP A 145 3.81 -13.51 -6.11
C ASP A 145 4.23 -12.29 -5.27
N CYS A 146 5.53 -12.04 -5.20
CA CYS A 146 6.15 -10.92 -4.48
C CYS A 146 6.72 -9.91 -5.48
N ARG A 147 5.87 -9.04 -6.01
CA ARG A 147 6.28 -8.04 -7.00
C ARG A 147 7.16 -6.97 -6.37
N GLY A 148 8.24 -6.60 -7.06
CA GLY A 148 9.10 -5.47 -6.70
C GLY A 148 10.22 -5.76 -5.70
N VAL A 149 10.38 -7.01 -5.23
CA VAL A 149 11.42 -7.38 -4.23
C VAL A 149 12.33 -8.54 -4.65
N GLY A 150 12.31 -8.91 -5.92
CA GLY A 150 13.18 -9.98 -6.45
C GLY A 150 12.91 -11.37 -5.87
N PHE A 151 11.79 -11.54 -5.16
CA PHE A 151 11.36 -12.82 -4.63
C PHE A 151 10.60 -13.58 -5.73
N PRO A 152 10.95 -14.85 -6.00
CA PRO A 152 10.36 -15.60 -7.10
C PRO A 152 8.89 -15.91 -6.83
N ALA A 153 8.06 -15.85 -7.87
CA ALA A 153 6.71 -16.38 -7.77
C ALA A 153 6.75 -17.87 -7.41
N ALA A 154 5.95 -18.27 -6.43
CA ALA A 154 5.88 -19.64 -5.94
C ALA A 154 4.47 -20.18 -6.17
N SER A 155 4.36 -21.30 -6.88
CA SER A 155 3.07 -22.00 -7.01
C SER A 155 2.68 -22.62 -5.68
N TRP A 156 1.38 -22.79 -5.43
CA TRP A 156 0.90 -23.44 -4.20
C TRP A 156 1.47 -24.84 -4.03
N ASP A 157 1.58 -25.61 -5.10
CA ASP A 157 2.14 -26.98 -5.06
C ASP A 157 3.65 -26.99 -4.84
N GLY A 158 4.32 -25.86 -5.09
CA GLY A 158 5.73 -25.67 -4.79
C GLY A 158 5.98 -25.23 -3.34
N ILE A 159 4.96 -24.80 -2.59
CA ILE A 159 5.10 -24.37 -1.20
C ILE A 159 4.75 -25.55 -0.29
N VAL A 160 5.74 -26.03 0.45
CA VAL A 160 5.57 -27.18 1.37
C VAL A 160 5.14 -26.72 2.75
N ASP A 161 5.70 -25.59 3.19
CA ASP A 161 5.47 -25.08 4.51
C ASP A 161 5.68 -23.57 4.55
N ALA A 162 5.04 -22.94 5.52
CA ALA A 162 5.23 -21.56 5.90
C ALA A 162 5.41 -21.50 7.40
N GLU A 163 6.53 -20.95 7.85
CA GLU A 163 6.83 -20.77 9.26
C GLU A 163 6.89 -19.28 9.59
N LEU A 164 6.25 -18.91 10.70
CA LEU A 164 6.45 -17.59 11.27
C LEU A 164 7.81 -17.57 11.95
N VAL A 165 8.72 -16.73 11.47
CA VAL A 165 10.06 -16.61 12.02
C VAL A 165 10.13 -15.39 12.92
N VAL A 166 10.47 -15.64 14.18
CA VAL A 166 10.72 -14.63 15.22
C VAL A 166 12.22 -14.64 15.54
N ASP A 167 13.05 -14.17 14.61
CA ASP A 167 14.51 -14.21 14.80
C ASP A 167 14.99 -13.08 15.73
N GLY A 168 15.34 -13.45 16.97
CA GLY A 168 16.36 -12.79 17.81
C GLY A 168 16.05 -11.40 18.40
N PRO A 169 17.01 -10.82 19.16
CA PRO A 169 16.82 -9.59 19.97
C PRO A 169 16.63 -8.29 19.17
N ARG A 170 16.62 -8.37 17.83
CA ARG A 170 16.17 -7.29 16.92
C ARG A 170 14.88 -7.70 16.19
N ALA A 171 13.99 -8.34 16.95
CA ALA A 171 12.77 -9.02 16.54
C ALA A 171 12.03 -8.26 15.44
N SER A 172 12.12 -8.78 14.22
CA SER A 172 11.31 -8.31 13.11
C SER A 172 10.74 -9.55 12.43
N ARG A 173 9.46 -9.79 12.73
CA ARG A 173 8.66 -10.92 12.26
C ARG A 173 8.69 -11.00 10.73
N GLY A 174 8.87 -12.19 10.19
CA GLY A 174 8.77 -12.48 8.75
C GLY A 174 8.21 -13.87 8.53
N VAL A 175 7.71 -14.15 7.32
CA VAL A 175 7.29 -15.51 6.95
C VAL A 175 8.41 -16.18 6.17
N ARG A 176 8.86 -17.33 6.65
CA ARG A 176 9.81 -18.20 5.96
C ARG A 176 9.03 -19.29 5.24
N LEU A 177 9.25 -19.40 3.94
CA LEU A 177 8.61 -20.37 3.07
C LEU A 177 9.60 -21.47 2.73
N THR A 178 9.16 -22.71 2.83
CA THR A 178 9.89 -23.86 2.33
C THR A 178 9.33 -24.21 0.96
N LEU A 179 10.14 -23.99 -0.07
CA LEU A 179 9.79 -24.20 -1.47
C LEU A 179 10.44 -25.46 -2.03
N ILE A 180 9.76 -26.17 -2.93
CA ILE A 180 10.33 -27.22 -3.77
C ILE A 180 10.65 -26.64 -5.15
N GLY A 181 11.93 -26.67 -5.52
CA GLY A 181 12.38 -26.26 -6.86
C GLY A 181 12.15 -27.34 -7.93
N PRO A 182 12.46 -27.04 -9.21
CA PRO A 182 12.20 -27.91 -10.38
C PRO A 182 12.93 -29.26 -10.41
N TYR A 183 13.64 -29.63 -9.35
CA TYR A 183 14.35 -30.91 -9.19
C TYR A 183 14.10 -31.56 -7.83
N GLY A 184 13.01 -31.22 -7.15
CA GLY A 184 12.71 -31.72 -5.81
C GLY A 184 13.58 -31.11 -4.69
N ARG A 185 14.54 -30.24 -5.04
CA ARG A 185 15.41 -29.59 -4.06
C ARG A 185 14.61 -28.59 -3.23
N LYS A 186 14.62 -28.80 -1.91
CA LYS A 186 14.02 -27.88 -0.95
C LYS A 186 14.90 -26.63 -0.84
N ARG A 187 14.28 -25.45 -0.94
CA ARG A 187 14.91 -24.16 -0.70
C ARG A 187 14.04 -23.36 0.26
N THR A 188 14.68 -22.76 1.24
CA THR A 188 14.02 -21.86 2.18
C THR A 188 14.17 -20.43 1.69
N GLU A 189 13.07 -19.71 1.58
CA GLU A 189 13.04 -18.31 1.18
C GLU A 189 12.27 -17.50 2.22
N THR A 190 12.76 -16.33 2.59
CA THR A 190 12.05 -15.47 3.54
C THR A 190 11.35 -14.36 2.77
N ILE A 191 10.04 -14.20 2.99
CA ILE A 191 9.29 -13.09 2.40
C ILE A 191 9.94 -11.77 2.87
N PRO A 192 10.38 -10.90 1.96
CA PRO A 192 11.07 -9.66 2.31
C PRO A 192 10.23 -8.77 3.22
N ARG A 193 10.91 -8.01 4.08
CA ARG A 193 10.26 -7.02 4.95
C ARG A 193 9.75 -5.83 4.12
N GLY A 194 8.83 -5.07 4.69
CA GLY A 194 8.32 -3.82 4.09
C GLY A 194 6.90 -3.93 3.54
N PHE A 195 6.29 -5.11 3.62
CA PHE A 195 4.87 -5.28 3.43
C PHE A 195 4.10 -4.78 4.66
N ASP A 196 3.08 -3.95 4.44
CA ASP A 196 2.14 -3.54 5.49
C ASP A 196 1.09 -4.64 5.67
N LEU A 197 1.52 -5.73 6.32
CA LEU A 197 0.78 -6.99 6.47
C LEU A 197 0.89 -7.52 7.88
N ASP A 198 -0.15 -8.22 8.30
CA ASP A 198 -0.09 -9.06 9.49
C ASP A 198 0.57 -10.42 9.14
N TYR A 199 1.82 -10.61 9.57
CA TYR A 199 2.61 -11.80 9.25
C TYR A 199 2.03 -13.10 9.85
N PRO A 200 1.57 -13.13 11.12
CA PRO A 200 0.76 -14.24 11.65
C PRO A 200 -0.40 -14.63 10.73
N PHE A 201 -1.22 -13.66 10.31
CA PHE A 201 -2.31 -13.93 9.38
C PHE A 201 -1.83 -14.49 8.05
N LEU A 202 -0.76 -13.92 7.48
CA LEU A 202 -0.21 -14.41 6.22
C LEU A 202 0.28 -15.86 6.34
N THR A 203 0.99 -16.21 7.41
CA THR A 203 1.45 -17.57 7.65
C THR A 203 0.26 -18.53 7.76
N ALA A 204 -0.75 -18.18 8.55
CA ALA A 204 -1.97 -18.98 8.71
C ALA A 204 -2.71 -19.17 7.37
N ALA A 205 -2.87 -18.10 6.60
CA ALA A 205 -3.51 -18.15 5.28
C ALA A 205 -2.74 -19.04 4.29
N ILE A 206 -1.40 -18.97 4.26
CA ILE A 206 -0.58 -19.84 3.40
C ILE A 206 -0.74 -21.31 3.81
N ARG A 207 -0.63 -21.61 5.12
CA ARG A 207 -0.86 -22.97 5.64
C ARG A 207 -2.24 -23.50 5.30
N HIS A 208 -3.27 -22.64 5.42
CA HIS A 208 -4.64 -22.97 5.06
C HIS A 208 -4.75 -23.38 3.59
N TYR A 209 -4.15 -22.64 2.67
CA TYR A 209 -4.20 -22.96 1.23
C TYR A 209 -3.34 -24.16 0.82
N ILE A 210 -2.30 -24.48 1.60
CA ILE A 210 -1.56 -25.74 1.43
C ILE A 210 -2.46 -26.91 1.82
N ALA A 211 -3.13 -26.82 2.98
CA ALA A 211 -4.00 -27.87 3.51
C ALA A 211 -5.31 -28.04 2.71
N HIS A 212 -5.83 -26.96 2.14
CA HIS A 212 -7.14 -26.92 1.49
C HIS A 212 -7.07 -26.37 0.05
N PRO A 213 -6.60 -27.19 -0.91
CA PRO A 213 -6.43 -26.76 -2.30
C PRO A 213 -7.72 -26.32 -2.98
N GLU A 214 -8.88 -26.84 -2.57
CA GLU A 214 -10.20 -26.49 -3.07
C GLU A 214 -10.56 -25.02 -2.88
N HIS A 215 -9.97 -24.35 -1.87
CA HIS A 215 -10.24 -22.94 -1.60
C HIS A 215 -9.40 -21.98 -2.45
N ARG A 216 -8.36 -22.47 -3.15
CA ARG A 216 -7.47 -21.62 -3.96
C ARG A 216 -8.22 -20.91 -5.09
N ALA A 217 -9.25 -21.54 -5.66
CA ALA A 217 -10.08 -20.95 -6.70
C ALA A 217 -10.94 -19.77 -6.23
N ALA A 218 -11.21 -19.68 -4.92
CA ALA A 218 -12.00 -18.60 -4.32
C ALA A 218 -11.15 -17.38 -3.93
N ILE A 219 -9.82 -17.46 -4.06
CA ILE A 219 -8.90 -16.35 -3.81
C ILE A 219 -9.25 -15.17 -4.72
N GLY A 220 -9.41 -13.99 -4.13
CA GLY A 220 -9.87 -12.79 -4.85
C GLY A 220 -11.36 -12.50 -4.70
N THR A 221 -12.09 -13.27 -3.89
CA THR A 221 -13.48 -12.95 -3.51
C THR A 221 -13.56 -12.38 -2.09
N ASP A 222 -14.54 -11.50 -1.85
CA ASP A 222 -14.77 -10.93 -0.50
C ASP A 222 -15.19 -12.01 0.51
N ALA A 223 -15.99 -12.98 0.07
CA ALA A 223 -16.44 -14.09 0.90
C ALA A 223 -15.25 -14.94 1.39
N GLU A 224 -14.29 -15.22 0.51
CA GLU A 224 -13.09 -15.98 0.88
C GLU A 224 -12.18 -15.19 1.82
N LEU A 225 -12.06 -13.87 1.63
CA LEU A 225 -11.29 -13.04 2.57
C LEU A 225 -11.91 -13.08 3.97
N LEU A 226 -13.24 -12.95 4.08
CA LEU A 226 -13.94 -13.02 5.37
C LEU A 226 -13.79 -14.40 6.02
N ARG A 227 -13.88 -15.47 5.24
CA ARG A 227 -13.66 -16.85 5.71
C ARG A 227 -12.25 -17.06 6.22
N LEU A 228 -11.23 -16.56 5.51
CA LEU A 228 -9.84 -16.63 5.95
C LEU A 228 -9.62 -15.90 7.28
N ILE A 229 -10.27 -14.75 7.46
CA ILE A 229 -10.19 -13.97 8.71
C ILE A 229 -10.78 -14.78 9.87
N SER A 230 -11.94 -15.41 9.69
CA SER A 230 -12.52 -16.23 10.76
C SER A 230 -11.67 -17.46 11.09
N VAL A 231 -11.16 -18.17 10.08
CA VAL A 231 -10.32 -19.36 10.30
C VAL A 231 -9.01 -19.00 11.01
N THR A 232 -8.39 -17.91 10.60
CA THR A 232 -7.14 -17.44 11.21
C THR A 232 -7.36 -16.97 12.65
N ALA A 233 -8.47 -16.30 12.95
CA ALA A 233 -8.81 -15.90 14.30
C ALA A 233 -8.96 -17.11 15.23
N ASP A 234 -9.69 -18.14 14.79
CA ASP A 234 -9.85 -19.38 15.55
C ASP A 234 -8.51 -20.11 15.81
N GLN A 235 -7.60 -20.09 14.84
CA GLN A 235 -6.26 -20.68 15.00
C GLN A 235 -5.41 -19.90 16.00
N HIS A 236 -5.49 -18.56 15.97
CA HIS A 236 -4.77 -17.72 16.91
C HIS A 236 -5.22 -17.95 18.35
N ASP A 237 -6.53 -18.00 18.59
CA ASP A 237 -7.08 -18.24 19.94
C ASP A 237 -6.64 -19.60 20.50
N ARG A 238 -6.59 -20.64 19.67
CA ARG A 238 -6.11 -21.97 20.06
C ARG A 238 -4.61 -22.00 20.36
N GLU A 239 -3.78 -21.32 19.58
CA GLU A 239 -2.34 -21.27 19.85
C GLU A 239 -2.03 -20.53 21.16
N VAL A 240 -2.81 -19.49 21.49
CA VAL A 240 -2.70 -18.76 22.77
C VAL A 240 -3.13 -19.64 23.96
N GLU A 241 -4.18 -20.45 23.80
CA GLU A 241 -4.63 -21.39 24.85
C GLU A 241 -3.57 -22.46 25.15
N VAL A 242 -2.94 -23.02 24.12
CA VAL A 242 -1.91 -24.08 24.26
C VAL A 242 -0.60 -23.54 24.84
N THR A 243 -0.29 -22.25 24.66
CA THR A 243 0.93 -21.62 25.17
C THR A 243 0.74 -20.83 26.47
N GLY A 244 -0.46 -20.88 27.05
CA GLY A 244 -0.79 -20.26 28.35
C GLY A 244 -0.06 -20.93 29.54
N PRO A 245 -0.06 -20.28 30.73
CA PRO A 245 0.88 -20.52 31.84
C PRO A 245 0.72 -21.84 32.63
N GLY A 246 0.15 -22.87 32.02
CA GLY A 246 -0.03 -24.20 32.61
C GLY A 246 0.91 -25.28 32.09
N ALA A 247 1.88 -24.96 31.22
CA ALA A 247 2.89 -25.88 30.69
C ALA A 247 4.25 -25.69 31.35
#